data_AF-A0A6H1R3Y6-F1
#
_entry.id   AF-A0A6H1R3Y6-F1
#
_cell.length_a   1.000
_cell.length_b   1.000
_cell.length_c   1.000
_cell.angle_alpha   90.00
_cell.angle_beta   90.00
_cell.angle_gamma   90.00
#
_symmetry.space_group_name_H-M   'P 1'
#
loop_
_entity.id
_entity.type
_entity.pdbx_description
1 polymer ?
#
loop_
_entity_poly.entity_id
_entity_poly.type
_entity_poly.pdbx_seq_one_letter_code
_entity_poly.pdbx_strand_id
1 'polypeptide(L)'
;MMYRPHPFSWAPAAGQRHATTDQRPAGGWPDGAEITALCDRHVRPESGELAWLWPTCPECNKAAHVLAGIPMPFPRNQGRGADELRGRRGK
;
A
#
# COMPACT_ATOMS: atom_id res chain seq x y z
N MET A 1 6.07 22.85 -12.99
CA MET A 1 6.28 21.42 -12.72
C MET A 1 5.96 21.17 -11.25
N MET A 2 4.95 20.37 -10.91
CA MET A 2 4.73 20.01 -9.51
C MET A 2 5.82 19.05 -9.05
N TYR A 3 6.35 19.25 -7.84
CA TYR A 3 7.32 18.35 -7.26
C TYR A 3 6.69 16.96 -7.06
N ARG A 4 7.13 15.98 -7.85
CA ARG A 4 6.76 14.56 -7.75
C ARG A 4 8.05 13.75 -7.65
N PRO A 5 8.55 13.44 -6.44
CA PRO A 5 9.82 12.74 -6.26
C PRO A 5 9.79 11.31 -6.79
N HIS A 6 8.59 10.74 -6.93
CA HIS A 6 8.36 9.43 -7.51
C HIS A 6 7.36 9.51 -8.66
N PRO A 7 7.43 8.59 -9.64
CA PRO A 7 6.48 8.53 -10.76
C PRO A 7 5.09 8.04 -10.33
N PHE A 8 4.78 7.98 -9.03
CA PHE A 8 3.48 7.63 -8.47
C PHE A 8 3.11 8.55 -7.31
N SER A 9 1.85 8.51 -6.90
CA SER A 9 1.32 9.19 -5.72
C SER A 9 0.43 8.24 -4.93
N TRP A 10 0.43 8.40 -3.61
CA TRP A 10 -0.47 7.66 -2.73
C TRP A 10 -1.82 8.36 -2.60
N ALA A 11 -2.87 7.55 -2.42
CA ALA A 11 -4.23 7.97 -2.12
C ALA A 11 -4.90 6.91 -1.22
N PRO A 12 -5.46 7.26 -0.06
CA PRO A 12 -6.28 6.34 0.70
C PRO A 12 -7.61 6.13 -0.02
N ALA A 13 -8.09 4.90 -0.10
CA ALA A 13 -9.37 4.55 -0.71
C ALA A 13 -9.77 3.14 -0.28
N ALA A 14 -11.08 2.87 -0.15
CA ALA A 14 -11.60 1.53 0.12
C ALA A 14 -10.91 0.79 1.30
N GLY A 15 -10.64 1.51 2.39
CA GLY A 15 -10.01 0.96 3.60
C GLY A 15 -8.52 0.63 3.48
N GLN A 16 -7.86 1.05 2.41
CA GLN A 16 -6.42 0.84 2.19
C GLN A 16 -5.75 2.08 1.60
N ARG A 17 -4.42 2.16 1.64
CA ARG A 17 -3.65 3.12 0.84
C ARG A 17 -3.26 2.51 -0.50
N HIS A 18 -3.68 3.17 -1.58
CA HIS A 18 -3.38 2.80 -2.95
C HIS A 18 -2.33 3.74 -3.55
N ALA A 19 -1.54 3.23 -4.49
CA ALA A 19 -0.64 4.03 -5.31
C ALA A 19 -1.22 4.16 -6.72
N THR A 20 -1.00 5.29 -7.38
CA THR A 20 -1.40 5.55 -8.77
C THR A 20 -0.31 6.35 -9.50
N THR A 21 -0.21 6.16 -10.81
CA THR A 21 0.60 7.00 -11.71
C THR A 21 -0.13 8.27 -12.14
N ASP A 22 -1.45 8.35 -11.92
CA ASP A 22 -2.29 9.48 -12.28
C ASP A 22 -1.72 10.80 -11.75
N GLN A 23 -1.99 11.89 -12.46
CA GLN A 23 -1.52 13.22 -12.07
C GLN A 23 -2.30 13.72 -10.86
N ARG A 24 -1.68 13.65 -9.67
CA ARG A 24 -2.25 14.20 -8.44
C ARG A 24 -2.34 15.74 -8.53
N PRO A 25 -3.53 16.34 -8.37
CA PRO A 25 -3.70 17.79 -8.39
C PRO A 25 -3.05 18.48 -7.17
N ALA A 26 -2.77 19.79 -7.30
CA ALA A 26 -2.09 20.61 -6.28
C ALA A 26 -2.76 20.56 -4.89
N GLY A 27 -4.08 20.41 -4.86
CA GLY A 27 -4.89 20.41 -3.65
C GLY A 27 -5.33 19.02 -3.18
N GLY A 28 -4.79 17.94 -3.78
CA GLY A 28 -5.30 16.59 -3.58
C GLY A 28 -6.40 16.22 -4.57
N TRP A 29 -7.07 15.10 -4.30
CA TRP A 29 -8.13 14.59 -5.16
C TRP A 29 -9.45 15.31 -4.86
N PRO A 30 -10.18 15.81 -5.86
CA PRO A 30 -11.49 16.41 -5.64
C PRO A 30 -12.51 15.34 -5.21
N ASP A 31 -13.56 15.75 -4.52
CA ASP A 31 -14.64 14.85 -4.11
C ASP A 31 -15.26 14.14 -5.32
N GLY A 32 -15.48 12.83 -5.18
CA GLY A 32 -16.00 12.00 -6.26
C GLY A 32 -15.00 11.69 -7.38
N ALA A 33 -13.75 12.13 -7.28
CA ALA A 33 -12.70 11.69 -8.18
C ALA A 33 -12.56 10.16 -8.16
N GLU A 34 -12.18 9.60 -9.30
CA GLU A 34 -11.80 8.21 -9.44
C GLU A 34 -10.40 8.16 -10.03
N ILE A 35 -9.56 7.29 -9.47
CA ILE A 35 -8.19 7.06 -9.93
C ILE A 35 -8.02 5.59 -10.29
N THR A 36 -7.11 5.32 -11.22
CA THR A 36 -6.68 3.94 -11.50
C THR A 36 -5.49 3.63 -10.60
N ALA A 37 -5.68 2.71 -9.65
CA ALA A 37 -4.59 2.27 -8.78
C ALA A 37 -3.65 1.30 -9.51
N LEU A 38 -2.42 1.18 -9.03
CA LEU A 38 -1.42 0.23 -9.54
C LEU A 38 -1.81 -1.26 -9.34
N CYS A 39 -2.87 -1.53 -8.59
CA CYS A 39 -3.48 -2.85 -8.48
C CYS A 39 -4.66 -3.05 -9.45
N ASP A 40 -4.73 -2.23 -10.50
CA ASP A 40 -5.74 -2.20 -11.57
C ASP A 40 -7.17 -1.93 -11.12
N ARG A 41 -7.37 -1.60 -9.84
CA ARG A 41 -8.67 -1.20 -9.30
C ARG A 41 -8.91 0.29 -9.53
N HIS A 42 -10.10 0.62 -10.04
CA HIS A 42 -10.64 1.98 -9.97
C HIS A 42 -11.14 2.24 -8.55
N VAL A 43 -10.62 3.28 -7.92
CA VAL A 43 -10.94 3.60 -6.53
C VAL A 43 -11.21 5.08 -6.38
N ARG A 44 -12.14 5.42 -5.48
CA ARG A 44 -12.41 6.81 -5.10
C ARG A 44 -11.54 7.20 -3.92
N PRO A 45 -10.64 8.18 -4.07
CA PRO A 45 -9.85 8.66 -2.95
C PRO A 45 -10.74 9.16 -1.82
N GLU A 46 -10.39 8.74 -0.60
CA GLU A 46 -11.03 9.20 0.62
C GLU A 46 -10.39 10.50 1.10
N SER A 47 -11.23 11.38 1.64
CA SER A 47 -10.81 12.63 2.26
C SER A 47 -10.51 12.43 3.75
N GLY A 48 -9.55 13.18 4.29
CA GLY A 48 -9.28 13.22 5.73
C GLY A 48 -8.10 12.37 6.22
N GLU A 49 -7.54 12.80 7.35
CA GLU A 49 -6.27 12.30 7.90
C GLU A 49 -6.35 10.85 8.40
N LEU A 50 -7.51 10.39 8.90
CA LEU A 50 -7.65 9.03 9.43
C LEU A 50 -7.51 7.96 8.34
N ALA A 51 -7.95 8.26 7.11
CA ALA A 51 -7.84 7.34 5.99
C ALA A 51 -6.36 7.04 5.64
N TRP A 52 -5.46 7.98 5.94
CA TRP A 52 -4.02 7.77 5.81
C TRP A 52 -3.43 6.81 6.83
N LEU A 53 -4.16 6.39 7.87
CA LEU A 53 -3.70 5.39 8.84
C LEU A 53 -3.99 3.95 8.41
N TRP A 54 -4.78 3.76 7.35
CA TRP A 54 -5.15 2.45 6.85
C TRP A 54 -3.96 1.62 6.35
N PRO A 55 -4.08 0.28 6.31
CA PRO A 55 -3.04 -0.57 5.74
C PRO A 55 -2.75 -0.21 4.28
N THR A 56 -1.50 -0.40 3.86
CA THR A 56 -1.12 -0.24 2.45
C THR A 56 -1.63 -1.44 1.64
N CYS A 57 -2.22 -1.19 0.47
CA CYS A 57 -2.56 -2.26 -0.46
C CYS A 57 -1.28 -3.01 -0.88
N PRO A 58 -1.20 -4.33 -0.67
CA PRO A 58 0.05 -5.07 -0.85
C PRO A 58 0.52 -5.10 -2.30
N GLU A 59 -0.39 -5.11 -3.27
CA GLU A 59 -0.10 -5.04 -4.70
C GLU A 59 0.44 -3.67 -5.08
N CYS A 60 -0.22 -2.59 -4.63
CA CYS A 60 0.26 -1.22 -4.83
C CYS A 60 1.64 -1.01 -4.21
N ASN A 61 1.91 -1.60 -3.03
CA ASN A 61 3.21 -1.51 -2.39
C ASN A 61 4.31 -2.15 -3.25
N LYS A 62 4.07 -3.37 -3.77
CA LYS A 62 5.01 -4.05 -4.67
C LYS A 62 5.27 -3.23 -5.94
N ALA A 63 4.23 -2.74 -6.59
CA ALA A 63 4.35 -1.94 -7.81
C ALA A 63 5.08 -0.60 -7.56
N ALA A 64 4.80 0.07 -6.44
CA ALA A 64 5.50 1.30 -6.04
C ALA A 64 7.00 1.06 -5.82
N HIS A 65 7.38 -0.07 -5.19
CA HIS A 65 8.78 -0.47 -5.05
C HIS A 65 9.48 -0.68 -6.39
N VAL A 66 8.81 -1.34 -7.36
CA VAL A 66 9.32 -1.50 -8.73
C VAL A 66 9.53 -0.14 -9.39
N LEU A 67 8.54 0.75 -9.32
CA LEU A 67 8.62 2.10 -9.91
C LEU A 67 9.68 2.99 -9.24
N ALA A 68 9.94 2.79 -7.95
CA ALA A 68 10.98 3.51 -7.21
C ALA A 68 12.38 2.92 -7.42
N GLY A 69 12.50 1.73 -8.02
CA GLY A 69 13.77 0.99 -8.10
C GLY A 69 14.29 0.54 -6.73
N ILE A 70 13.40 0.38 -5.74
CA ILE A 70 13.76 -0.01 -4.37
C ILE A 70 13.32 -1.45 -4.14
N PRO A 71 14.22 -2.36 -3.73
CA PRO A 71 13.85 -3.74 -3.43
C PRO A 71 12.72 -3.85 -2.39
N MET A 72 11.81 -4.80 -2.58
CA MET A 72 10.85 -5.14 -1.54
C MET A 72 11.60 -5.66 -0.31
N PRO A 73 11.20 -5.26 0.91
CA PRO A 73 11.78 -5.86 2.11
C PRO A 73 11.51 -7.37 2.08
N PHE A 74 12.54 -8.15 2.43
CA PHE A 74 12.36 -9.59 2.61
C PHE A 74 11.21 -9.83 3.60
N PRO A 75 10.35 -10.84 3.36
CA PRO A 75 9.28 -11.14 4.27
C PRO A 75 9.88 -11.36 5.65
N ARG A 76 9.48 -10.53 6.63
CA ARG A 76 9.85 -10.73 8.03
C ARG A 76 9.24 -12.05 8.46
N ASN A 77 10.06 -13.10 8.44
CA ASN A 77 9.93 -14.39 9.10
C ASN A 77 8.53 -14.67 9.70
N GLN A 78 7.63 -15.26 8.92
CA GLN A 78 6.36 -15.76 9.43
C GLN A 78 6.63 -16.99 10.30
N GLY A 79 6.83 -16.78 11.61
CA GLY A 79 6.76 -17.81 12.65
C GLY A 79 8.00 -18.70 12.81
N ARG A 80 8.93 -18.28 13.67
CA ARG A 80 9.76 -19.25 14.40
C ARG A 80 8.88 -19.86 15.51
N GLY A 81 8.41 -21.09 15.29
CA GLY A 81 7.96 -22.08 16.28
C GLY A 81 7.11 -21.61 17.46
N ALA A 82 5.78 -21.64 17.32
CA ALA A 82 4.85 -21.79 18.44
C ALA A 82 4.39 -23.25 18.65
N ASP A 83 5.01 -24.21 17.94
CA ASP A 83 4.70 -25.65 18.01
C ASP A 83 5.93 -26.47 18.47
N GLU A 84 6.78 -25.91 19.34
CA GLU A 84 7.83 -26.70 20.03
C GLU A 84 7.66 -26.60 21.55
N LEU A 85 6.41 -26.70 22.02
CA LEU A 85 6.09 -26.78 23.46
C LEU A 85 4.79 -27.56 23.73
N ARG A 86 4.49 -28.62 22.97
CA ARG A 86 3.44 -29.59 23.36
C ARG A 86 3.53 -30.97 22.69
N GLY A 87 4.68 -31.64 22.82
CA GLY A 87 4.92 -32.95 22.17
C GLY A 87 5.68 -33.95 23.03
N ARG A 88 5.23 -34.11 24.27
CA ARG A 88 5.54 -35.19 25.23
C ARG A 88 5.91 -36.55 24.58
N ARG A 89 7.21 -36.82 24.38
CA ARG A 89 7.77 -38.20 24.43
C ARG A 89 8.19 -38.40 25.88
N GLY A 90 7.62 -39.29 26.69
CA GLY A 90 7.17 -40.63 26.36
C GLY A 90 8.36 -41.59 26.41
N LYS A 91 9.03 -41.72 27.56
CA LYS A 91 9.67 -42.95 28.06
C LYS A 91 10.03 -42.81 29.53
#